data_AF-A0AAV5VNX5-F1
#
_entry.id   AF-A0AAV5VNX5-F1
#
_cell.length_a   1.000
_cell.length_b   1.000
_cell.length_c   1.000
_cell.angle_alpha   90.00
_cell.angle_beta   90.00
_cell.angle_gamma   90.00
#
_symmetry.space_group_name_H-M   'P 1'
#
loop_
_entity.id
_entity.type
_entity.pdbx_description
1 polymer ?
#
loop_
_entity_poly.entity_id
_entity_poly.type
_entity_poly.pdbx_seq_one_letter_code
_entity_poly.pdbx_strand_id
1 'polypeptide(L)'
;RMCDHDHGGGGGCSHSAQDLPPESIIEGVRYDMMRAIDLDKVSILNEASPNSGPLFLKEWDDRMDKTGFLESDADEELLINLPFSGSVRINGLCLIGEEGEQCPARLRLFKDREGMSFDDAAGLQPEQEIDLKADPTGSVDYPLKASKFNSLSHLTIHIDRNFGGDTTKLYYLGLRGEYLGDFRQKVVIATYEARAIPKDHKGTIPDGKTSDIF
;
A
#
# COMPACT_ATOMS: atom_id res chain seq x y z
N ARG A 1 -27.45 -77.63 7.62
CA ARG A 1 -28.40 -77.18 6.57
C ARG A 1 -29.07 -75.93 7.13
N MET A 2 -28.72 -74.71 6.75
CA MET A 2 -27.98 -74.23 5.55
C MET A 2 -28.65 -74.56 4.20
N CYS A 3 -28.85 -73.60 3.29
CA CYS A 3 -28.49 -72.16 3.36
C CYS A 3 -29.67 -71.27 3.85
N ASP A 4 -30.31 -70.33 3.14
CA ASP A 4 -30.32 -69.90 1.72
C ASP A 4 -30.69 -68.38 1.60
N HIS A 5 -30.70 -67.82 0.39
CA HIS A 5 -30.89 -66.38 0.05
C HIS A 5 -32.38 -65.99 -0.17
N ASP A 6 -32.85 -64.73 -0.33
CA ASP A 6 -32.31 -63.60 -1.12
C ASP A 6 -32.73 -62.16 -0.66
N HIS A 7 -32.38 -61.15 -1.47
CA HIS A 7 -32.33 -59.69 -1.24
C HIS A 7 -33.74 -59.02 -1.24
N GLY A 8 -33.96 -57.71 -0.99
CA GLY A 8 -33.15 -56.50 -0.72
C GLY A 8 -34.13 -55.29 -0.59
N GLY A 9 -33.76 -54.02 -0.45
CA GLY A 9 -32.48 -53.33 -0.30
C GLY A 9 -32.76 -51.84 0.03
N GLY A 10 -31.91 -51.19 0.82
CA GLY A 10 -32.17 -49.82 1.33
C GLY A 10 -31.80 -48.72 0.33
N GLY A 11 -32.73 -47.80 0.05
CA GLY A 11 -32.48 -46.64 -0.82
C GLY A 11 -31.63 -45.57 -0.14
N GLY A 12 -30.33 -45.53 -0.47
CA GLY A 12 -29.44 -44.43 -0.06
C GLY A 12 -29.75 -43.15 -0.84
N CYS A 13 -29.96 -42.03 -0.13
CA CYS A 13 -30.18 -40.73 -0.75
C CYS A 13 -28.86 -40.18 -1.29
N SER A 14 -28.68 -40.19 -2.62
CA SER A 14 -27.52 -39.61 -3.28
C SER A 14 -27.60 -38.08 -3.24
N HIS A 15 -26.94 -37.48 -2.25
CA HIS A 15 -26.57 -36.06 -2.31
C HIS A 15 -25.66 -35.86 -3.53
N SER A 16 -26.24 -35.32 -4.60
CA SER A 16 -25.49 -34.91 -5.77
C SER A 16 -24.63 -33.72 -5.37
N ALA A 17 -23.34 -33.95 -5.16
CA ALA A 17 -22.37 -32.87 -5.03
C ALA A 17 -22.42 -32.09 -6.34
N GLN A 18 -22.97 -30.87 -6.28
CA GLN A 18 -22.83 -29.92 -7.36
C GLN A 18 -21.37 -29.46 -7.33
N ASP A 19 -20.66 -29.61 -8.45
CA ASP A 19 -19.32 -29.07 -8.61
C ASP A 19 -19.38 -27.55 -8.48
N LEU A 20 -19.11 -27.05 -7.27
CA LEU A 20 -18.86 -25.64 -7.04
C LEU A 20 -17.61 -25.28 -7.87
N PRO A 21 -17.64 -24.21 -8.69
CA PRO A 21 -16.41 -23.69 -9.27
C PRO A 21 -15.44 -23.33 -8.13
N PRO A 22 -14.11 -23.47 -8.33
CA PRO A 22 -13.14 -23.02 -7.33
C PRO A 22 -13.41 -21.55 -6.99
N GLU A 23 -13.38 -21.20 -5.70
CA GLU A 23 -13.94 -19.95 -5.15
C GLU A 23 -13.49 -18.70 -5.92
N SER A 24 -14.29 -18.32 -6.91
CA SER A 24 -13.96 -17.25 -7.84
C SER A 24 -14.36 -15.92 -7.22
N ILE A 25 -13.35 -15.16 -6.78
CA ILE A 25 -13.35 -13.71 -6.51
C ILE A 25 -14.68 -13.22 -5.92
N ILE A 26 -14.77 -13.20 -4.57
CA ILE A 26 -15.96 -12.76 -3.82
C ILE A 26 -16.60 -11.53 -4.51
N GLU A 27 -17.82 -11.70 -5.01
CA GLU A 27 -18.45 -10.77 -5.95
C GLU A 27 -18.65 -9.39 -5.30
N GLY A 28 -17.74 -8.45 -5.59
CA GLY A 28 -17.67 -7.12 -4.96
C GLY A 28 -16.30 -6.76 -4.36
N VAL A 29 -15.36 -7.70 -4.22
CA VAL A 29 -13.97 -7.41 -3.84
C VAL A 29 -13.23 -6.80 -5.03
N ARG A 30 -12.90 -5.51 -4.94
CA ARG A 30 -12.14 -4.75 -5.95
C ARG A 30 -10.80 -4.32 -5.39
N TYR A 31 -9.72 -4.57 -6.13
CA TYR A 31 -8.37 -4.08 -5.83
C TYR A 31 -8.07 -2.88 -6.75
N ASP A 32 -8.64 -1.73 -6.41
CA ASP A 32 -8.65 -0.50 -7.22
C ASP A 32 -7.84 0.65 -6.62
N MET A 33 -7.24 0.47 -5.43
CA MET A 33 -6.53 1.55 -4.72
C MET A 33 -5.17 1.92 -5.33
N MET A 34 -4.63 1.16 -6.29
CA MET A 34 -3.44 1.55 -7.05
C MET A 34 -3.65 2.88 -7.79
N ARG A 35 -4.91 3.18 -8.18
CA ARG A 35 -5.30 4.45 -8.81
C ARG A 35 -5.23 5.67 -7.88
N ALA A 36 -5.02 5.45 -6.57
CA ALA A 36 -4.82 6.48 -5.57
C ALA A 36 -3.35 6.60 -5.11
N ILE A 37 -2.44 5.77 -5.62
CA ILE A 37 -1.00 5.83 -5.30
C ILE A 37 -0.35 6.95 -6.12
N ASP A 38 0.49 7.74 -5.46
CA ASP A 38 1.29 8.81 -6.07
C ASP A 38 2.58 8.19 -6.64
N LEU A 39 2.47 7.57 -7.83
CA LEU A 39 3.52 6.73 -8.42
C LEU A 39 4.87 7.46 -8.59
N ASP A 40 4.85 8.77 -8.87
CA ASP A 40 6.04 9.62 -8.98
C ASP A 40 6.82 9.76 -7.64
N LYS A 41 6.23 9.32 -6.52
CA LYS A 41 6.80 9.37 -5.17
C LYS A 41 6.94 7.99 -4.51
N VAL A 42 6.60 6.90 -5.20
CA VAL A 42 6.89 5.54 -4.73
C VAL A 42 8.40 5.37 -4.65
N SER A 43 8.89 4.88 -3.51
CA SER A 43 10.32 4.59 -3.31
C SER A 43 10.49 3.20 -2.72
N ILE A 44 11.41 2.42 -3.29
CA ILE A 44 11.68 1.05 -2.87
C ILE A 44 13.16 0.94 -2.52
N LEU A 45 13.45 0.26 -1.41
CA LEU A 45 14.80 -0.04 -0.98
C LEU A 45 15.08 -1.53 -1.29
N ASN A 46 16.31 -1.82 -1.70
CA ASN A 46 16.78 -3.12 -2.17
C ASN A 46 16.18 -3.63 -3.50
N GLU A 47 15.66 -2.76 -4.40
CA GLU A 47 15.25 -3.20 -5.75
C GLU A 47 16.46 -3.49 -6.67
N ALA A 48 16.47 -4.66 -7.33
CA ALA A 48 17.53 -5.10 -8.25
C ALA A 48 17.58 -4.32 -9.58
N SER A 49 16.53 -3.57 -9.88
CA SER A 49 16.43 -2.76 -11.10
C SER A 49 15.87 -1.38 -10.72
N PRO A 50 16.64 -0.29 -10.87
CA PRO A 50 16.21 1.02 -10.39
C PRO A 50 15.01 1.55 -11.18
N ASN A 51 13.99 1.99 -10.46
CA ASN A 51 12.66 2.34 -10.95
C ASN A 51 11.83 1.14 -11.47
N SER A 52 12.07 -0.08 -10.95
CA SER A 52 11.16 -1.21 -11.16
C SER A 52 9.86 -1.07 -10.37
N GLY A 53 9.86 -0.31 -9.28
CA GLY A 53 8.75 -0.15 -8.35
C GLY A 53 7.33 0.07 -8.91
N PRO A 54 7.07 0.90 -9.94
CA PRO A 54 5.72 1.02 -10.49
C PRO A 54 5.28 -0.21 -11.32
N LEU A 55 6.20 -1.09 -11.74
CA LEU A 55 5.92 -2.17 -12.69
C LEU A 55 5.09 -3.32 -12.13
N PHE A 56 5.01 -3.50 -10.81
CA PHE A 56 4.11 -4.49 -10.16
C PHE A 56 2.80 -3.88 -9.62
N LEU A 57 2.66 -2.54 -9.67
CA LEU A 57 1.48 -1.79 -9.20
C LEU A 57 0.43 -1.66 -10.31
N LYS A 58 -0.08 -2.81 -10.77
CA LYS A 58 -1.01 -2.93 -11.93
C LYS A 58 -2.47 -2.79 -11.51
N GLU A 59 -3.39 -2.69 -12.47
CA GLU A 59 -4.82 -2.93 -12.22
C GLU A 59 -5.09 -4.44 -12.10
N TRP A 60 -6.20 -4.80 -11.44
CA TRP A 60 -6.55 -6.20 -11.13
C TRP A 60 -6.61 -7.13 -12.35
N ASP A 61 -7.04 -6.63 -13.50
CA ASP A 61 -7.18 -7.42 -14.72
C ASP A 61 -5.82 -7.77 -15.34
N ASP A 62 -4.81 -6.90 -15.16
CA ASP A 62 -3.43 -7.09 -15.62
C ASP A 62 -2.56 -7.89 -14.65
N ARG A 63 -3.07 -8.29 -13.46
CA ARG A 63 -2.28 -8.98 -12.42
C ARG A 63 -1.56 -10.25 -12.87
N MET A 64 -2.08 -10.91 -13.91
CA MET A 64 -1.52 -12.16 -14.45
C MET A 64 -0.39 -11.92 -15.46
N ASP A 65 -0.15 -10.68 -15.89
CA ASP A 65 1.05 -10.31 -16.62
C ASP A 65 2.27 -10.43 -15.68
N LYS A 66 3.26 -11.24 -16.08
CA LYS A 66 4.54 -11.37 -15.38
C LYS A 66 5.68 -10.55 -16.00
N THR A 67 5.42 -9.69 -17.00
CA THR A 67 6.49 -8.89 -17.64
C THR A 67 7.00 -7.75 -16.78
N GLY A 68 6.11 -6.97 -16.16
CA GLY A 68 6.45 -6.05 -15.07
C GLY A 68 6.54 -6.78 -13.73
N PHE A 69 7.63 -6.58 -12.99
CA PHE A 69 7.89 -7.19 -11.67
C PHE A 69 8.84 -6.34 -10.83
N LEU A 70 8.88 -6.62 -9.52
CA LEU A 70 9.91 -6.20 -8.56
C LEU A 70 10.69 -7.45 -8.10
N GLU A 71 12.00 -7.32 -7.96
CA GLU A 71 12.91 -8.35 -7.44
C GLU A 71 13.98 -7.68 -6.57
N SER A 72 14.45 -8.34 -5.51
CA SER A 72 15.48 -7.79 -4.61
C SER A 72 16.91 -8.05 -5.10
N ASP A 73 17.83 -7.13 -4.77
CA ASP A 73 19.21 -7.11 -5.31
C ASP A 73 20.17 -8.06 -4.57
N ALA A 74 20.13 -8.06 -3.23
CA ALA A 74 21.19 -8.66 -2.41
C ALA A 74 20.74 -9.79 -1.45
N ASP A 75 19.49 -9.77 -1.01
CA ASP A 75 18.92 -10.65 0.03
C ASP A 75 17.38 -10.71 -0.11
N GLU A 76 16.68 -11.37 0.81
CA GLU A 76 15.23 -11.52 0.74
C GLU A 76 14.40 -10.31 1.23
N GLU A 77 15.01 -9.24 1.77
CA GLU A 77 14.25 -8.10 2.32
C GLU A 77 13.88 -7.04 1.25
N LEU A 78 12.65 -6.52 1.31
CA LEU A 78 12.17 -5.41 0.46
C LEU A 78 11.36 -4.42 1.29
N LEU A 79 11.66 -3.12 1.15
CA LEU A 79 10.91 -2.05 1.81
C LEU A 79 10.28 -1.11 0.77
N ILE A 80 8.96 -1.17 0.67
CA ILE A 80 8.15 -0.49 -0.35
C ILE A 80 7.36 0.63 0.32
N ASN A 81 7.71 1.89 0.05
CA ASN A 81 7.02 3.07 0.56
C ASN A 81 6.00 3.57 -0.47
N LEU A 82 4.70 3.49 -0.14
CA LEU A 82 3.56 3.85 -1.00
C LEU A 82 2.84 5.10 -0.47
N PRO A 83 3.14 6.30 -1.00
CA PRO A 83 2.35 7.50 -0.77
C PRO A 83 1.04 7.47 -1.58
N PHE A 84 -0.03 8.01 -1.01
CA PHE A 84 -1.31 8.21 -1.71
C PHE A 84 -1.53 9.68 -2.06
N SER A 85 -2.30 9.95 -3.12
CA SER A 85 -2.64 11.32 -3.56
C SER A 85 -3.59 12.07 -2.60
N GLY A 86 -4.19 11.35 -1.65
CA GLY A 86 -5.14 11.84 -0.67
C GLY A 86 -5.28 10.85 0.49
N SER A 87 -6.27 11.06 1.35
CA SER A 87 -6.54 10.15 2.47
C SER A 87 -7.28 8.90 1.97
N VAL A 88 -6.78 7.71 2.27
CA VAL A 88 -7.39 6.43 1.91
C VAL A 88 -7.70 5.58 3.15
N ARG A 89 -8.68 4.69 3.03
CA ARG A 89 -8.88 3.55 3.93
C ARG A 89 -8.46 2.29 3.19
N ILE A 90 -7.60 1.45 3.78
CA ILE A 90 -7.25 0.15 3.21
C ILE A 90 -7.89 -0.95 4.07
N ASN A 91 -8.66 -1.83 3.43
CA ASN A 91 -9.45 -2.89 4.08
C ASN A 91 -8.86 -4.29 3.88
N GLY A 92 -7.91 -4.44 2.96
CA GLY A 92 -7.22 -5.69 2.62
C GLY A 92 -6.20 -5.50 1.51
N LEU A 93 -5.39 -6.54 1.29
CA LEU A 93 -4.48 -6.63 0.16
C LEU A 93 -4.42 -8.06 -0.38
N CYS A 94 -3.97 -8.22 -1.61
CA CYS A 94 -3.53 -9.49 -2.19
C CYS A 94 -2.23 -9.25 -2.97
N LEU A 95 -1.51 -10.31 -3.33
CA LEU A 95 -0.26 -10.22 -4.07
C LEU A 95 0.03 -11.50 -4.84
N ILE A 96 0.89 -11.42 -5.86
CA ILE A 96 1.41 -12.57 -6.61
C ILE A 96 2.92 -12.52 -6.54
N GLY A 97 3.51 -13.46 -5.82
CA GLY A 97 4.97 -13.68 -5.81
C GLY A 97 5.44 -14.58 -6.94
N GLU A 98 6.73 -14.85 -6.98
CA GLU A 98 7.27 -15.94 -7.81
C GLU A 98 6.82 -17.33 -7.32
N GLU A 99 6.83 -18.32 -8.20
CA GLU A 99 6.48 -19.71 -7.89
C GLU A 99 7.67 -20.45 -7.26
N GLY A 100 7.62 -20.64 -5.94
CA GLY A 100 8.63 -21.38 -5.18
C GLY A 100 9.22 -20.56 -4.03
N GLU A 101 10.52 -20.73 -3.80
CA GLU A 101 11.20 -20.24 -2.60
C GLU A 101 11.41 -18.71 -2.59
N GLN A 102 11.45 -18.06 -3.76
CA GLN A 102 11.50 -16.59 -3.93
C GLN A 102 10.15 -15.88 -3.64
N CYS A 103 9.08 -16.61 -3.33
CA CYS A 103 7.78 -16.04 -3.00
C CYS A 103 7.81 -15.30 -1.65
N PRO A 104 7.27 -14.08 -1.49
CA PRO A 104 7.14 -13.41 -0.20
C PRO A 104 6.39 -14.27 0.84
N ALA A 105 6.90 -14.36 2.08
CA ALA A 105 6.35 -15.22 3.13
C ALA A 105 5.86 -14.48 4.39
N ARG A 106 6.32 -13.25 4.67
CA ARG A 106 5.66 -12.34 5.64
C ARG A 106 5.68 -10.90 5.14
N LEU A 107 4.59 -10.18 5.41
CA LEU A 107 4.54 -8.71 5.37
C LEU A 107 4.51 -8.13 6.78
N ARG A 108 5.18 -6.99 6.96
CA ARG A 108 5.08 -6.11 8.13
C ARG A 108 4.62 -4.75 7.62
N LEU A 109 3.43 -4.32 8.04
CA LEU A 109 2.74 -3.14 7.50
C LEU A 109 2.81 -1.96 8.47
N PHE A 110 3.19 -0.81 7.95
CA PHE A 110 3.33 0.44 8.72
C PHE A 110 2.55 1.57 8.05
N LYS A 111 2.09 2.53 8.85
CA LYS A 111 1.15 3.59 8.45
C LYS A 111 1.73 4.98 8.73
N ASP A 112 1.47 5.93 7.82
CA ASP A 112 1.74 7.36 7.97
C ASP A 112 3.19 7.69 8.39
N ARG A 113 4.14 6.99 7.77
CA ARG A 113 5.59 7.22 7.90
C ARG A 113 6.21 7.32 6.52
N GLU A 114 6.43 8.54 6.04
CA GLU A 114 7.05 8.78 4.75
C GLU A 114 8.54 8.39 4.77
N GLY A 115 8.99 7.65 3.76
CA GLY A 115 10.42 7.40 3.51
C GLY A 115 11.14 6.59 4.58
N MET A 116 10.49 5.57 5.16
CA MET A 116 11.14 4.68 6.12
C MET A 116 12.32 3.90 5.52
N SER A 117 13.26 3.58 6.41
CA SER A 117 14.44 2.73 6.18
C SER A 117 14.29 1.34 6.82
N PHE A 118 15.24 0.44 6.55
CA PHE A 118 15.33 -0.86 7.23
C PHE A 118 15.60 -0.71 8.75
N ASP A 119 16.37 0.31 9.17
CA ASP A 119 16.56 0.62 10.60
C ASP A 119 15.23 0.98 11.29
N ASP A 120 14.36 1.73 10.61
CA ASP A 120 13.00 2.00 11.08
C ASP A 120 12.18 0.71 11.16
N ALA A 121 12.19 -0.10 10.10
CA ALA A 121 11.44 -1.37 10.05
C ALA A 121 11.90 -2.36 11.15
N ALA A 122 13.17 -2.37 11.52
CA ALA A 122 13.72 -3.17 12.60
C ALA A 122 13.37 -2.60 13.99
N GLY A 123 13.47 -1.28 14.19
CA GLY A 123 13.24 -0.61 15.47
C GLY A 123 11.78 -0.41 15.86
N LEU A 124 10.85 -0.48 14.90
CA LEU A 124 9.43 -0.14 15.10
C LEU A 124 8.51 -1.36 15.13
N GLN A 125 7.43 -1.25 15.92
CA GLN A 125 6.31 -2.18 15.83
C GLN A 125 5.42 -1.85 14.61
N PRO A 126 5.14 -2.82 13.72
CA PRO A 126 4.18 -2.64 12.65
C PRO A 126 2.73 -2.61 13.17
N GLU A 127 1.85 -2.01 12.38
CA GLU A 127 0.41 -1.94 12.68
C GLU A 127 -0.28 -3.30 12.49
N GLN A 128 0.24 -4.10 11.56
CA GLN A 128 -0.16 -5.48 11.31
C GLN A 128 0.99 -6.25 10.67
N GLU A 129 1.23 -7.48 11.15
CA GLU A 129 2.03 -8.48 10.43
C GLU A 129 1.09 -9.51 9.80
N ILE A 130 1.53 -10.10 8.68
CA ILE A 130 0.75 -11.04 7.87
C ILE A 130 1.69 -12.12 7.36
N ASP A 131 1.59 -13.34 7.85
CA ASP A 131 2.23 -14.49 7.22
C ASP A 131 1.45 -14.86 5.95
N LEU A 132 2.18 -15.03 4.84
CA LEU A 132 1.65 -15.22 3.51
C LEU A 132 1.56 -16.71 3.12
N LYS A 133 0.93 -16.97 1.99
CA LYS A 133 0.92 -18.25 1.29
C LYS A 133 1.36 -18.02 -0.15
N ALA A 134 2.08 -18.98 -0.72
CA ALA A 134 2.32 -19.01 -2.15
C ALA A 134 0.99 -19.09 -2.92
N ASP A 135 0.72 -18.06 -3.72
CA ASP A 135 -0.48 -17.92 -4.55
C ASP A 135 -0.08 -17.31 -5.91
N PRO A 136 -0.03 -18.11 -6.99
CA PRO A 136 0.32 -17.63 -8.33
C PRO A 136 -0.83 -16.90 -9.05
N THR A 137 -1.97 -16.65 -8.38
CA THR A 137 -3.22 -16.13 -8.99
C THR A 137 -3.76 -14.86 -8.34
N GLY A 138 -3.31 -14.52 -7.13
CA GLY A 138 -3.78 -13.37 -6.34
C GLY A 138 -5.19 -13.55 -5.77
N SER A 139 -5.64 -14.79 -5.62
CA SER A 139 -6.96 -15.17 -5.09
C SER A 139 -7.05 -15.09 -3.57
N VAL A 140 -5.93 -15.13 -2.84
CA VAL A 140 -5.88 -15.01 -1.38
C VAL A 140 -5.97 -13.54 -0.96
N ASP A 141 -7.10 -13.16 -0.39
CA ASP A 141 -7.27 -11.88 0.30
C ASP A 141 -6.67 -11.93 1.72
N TYR A 142 -5.86 -10.92 2.05
CA TYR A 142 -5.32 -10.67 3.37
C TYR A 142 -5.99 -9.44 3.98
N PRO A 143 -7.04 -9.61 4.82
CA PRO A 143 -7.80 -8.49 5.36
C PRO A 143 -6.98 -7.65 6.36
N LEU A 144 -7.07 -6.33 6.22
CA LEU A 144 -6.40 -5.39 7.13
C LEU A 144 -7.35 -4.96 8.27
N LYS A 145 -6.79 -4.76 9.46
CA LYS A 145 -7.52 -4.24 10.62
C LYS A 145 -7.98 -2.81 10.35
N ALA A 146 -9.25 -2.64 10.00
CA ALA A 146 -9.84 -1.33 9.72
C ALA A 146 -9.66 -0.32 10.87
N SER A 147 -9.53 -0.75 12.12
CA SER A 147 -9.21 0.11 13.27
C SER A 147 -7.80 0.74 13.23
N LYS A 148 -6.88 0.17 12.44
CA LYS A 148 -5.55 0.73 12.17
C LYS A 148 -5.53 1.50 10.85
N PHE A 149 -6.06 0.92 9.78
CA PHE A 149 -5.99 1.43 8.41
C PHE A 149 -7.24 2.23 7.98
N ASN A 150 -7.97 2.82 8.93
CA ASN A 150 -9.23 3.56 8.72
C ASN A 150 -9.11 4.81 7.83
N SER A 151 -7.95 5.45 7.85
CA SER A 151 -7.58 6.70 7.19
C SER A 151 -6.06 6.81 7.26
N LEU A 152 -5.38 6.86 6.12
CA LEU A 152 -3.92 7.01 5.99
C LEU A 152 -3.56 7.80 4.71
N SER A 153 -2.36 8.37 4.72
CA SER A 153 -1.71 9.10 3.62
C SER A 153 -0.49 8.36 3.04
N HIS A 154 0.11 7.46 3.83
CA HIS A 154 1.25 6.65 3.45
C HIS A 154 1.12 5.23 4.00
N LEU A 155 1.43 4.22 3.18
CA LEU A 155 1.54 2.82 3.58
C LEU A 155 2.96 2.34 3.25
N THR A 156 3.69 1.87 4.24
CA THR A 156 4.95 1.17 3.99
C THR A 156 4.73 -0.33 4.17
N ILE A 157 5.14 -1.11 3.17
CA ILE A 157 5.10 -2.56 3.16
C ILE A 157 6.54 -3.06 3.24
N HIS A 158 6.87 -3.76 4.32
CA HIS A 158 8.13 -4.46 4.46
C HIS A 158 7.91 -5.96 4.24
N ILE A 159 8.63 -6.55 3.30
CA ILE A 159 8.79 -8.01 3.19
C ILE A 159 10.08 -8.33 3.94
N ASP A 160 9.97 -9.05 5.06
CA ASP A 160 11.14 -9.45 5.88
C ASP A 160 11.67 -10.85 5.57
N ARG A 161 10.95 -11.64 4.77
CA ARG A 161 11.39 -12.95 4.29
C ARG A 161 10.52 -13.50 3.16
N ASN A 162 11.12 -14.41 2.38
CA ASN A 162 10.46 -15.28 1.42
C ASN A 162 10.31 -16.72 1.96
N PHE A 163 10.03 -17.69 1.10
CA PHE A 163 9.87 -19.11 1.43
C PHE A 163 11.21 -19.91 1.46
N GLY A 164 12.37 -19.24 1.38
CA GLY A 164 13.70 -19.82 1.55
C GLY A 164 14.70 -19.57 0.40
N GLY A 165 14.39 -18.67 -0.55
CA GLY A 165 15.27 -18.33 -1.67
C GLY A 165 16.24 -17.19 -1.34
N ASP A 166 17.28 -17.02 -2.16
CA ASP A 166 18.28 -15.96 -1.93
C ASP A 166 17.75 -14.52 -2.18
N THR A 167 16.66 -14.37 -2.96
CA THR A 167 16.01 -13.08 -3.25
C THR A 167 14.48 -13.21 -3.24
N THR A 168 13.78 -12.10 -3.07
CA THR A 168 12.31 -12.01 -3.09
C THR A 168 11.84 -11.43 -4.42
N LYS A 169 10.81 -12.04 -5.02
CA LYS A 169 10.25 -11.60 -6.31
C LYS A 169 8.73 -11.51 -6.33
N LEU A 170 8.23 -10.41 -6.90
CA LEU A 170 6.84 -9.93 -6.81
C LEU A 170 6.33 -9.43 -8.18
N TYR A 171 5.26 -10.03 -8.69
CA TYR A 171 4.64 -9.68 -9.98
C TYR A 171 3.46 -8.71 -9.86
N TYR A 172 2.75 -8.77 -8.73
CA TYR A 172 1.56 -7.95 -8.50
C TYR A 172 1.34 -7.66 -7.01
N LEU A 173 0.87 -6.45 -6.70
CA LEU A 173 0.29 -6.07 -5.42
C LEU A 173 -1.08 -5.42 -5.66
N GLY A 174 -2.13 -6.00 -5.08
CA GLY A 174 -3.48 -5.46 -5.07
C GLY A 174 -3.84 -4.86 -3.73
N LEU A 175 -4.24 -3.58 -3.69
CA LEU A 175 -4.78 -2.92 -2.50
C LEU A 175 -6.29 -2.66 -2.70
N ARG A 176 -7.11 -3.00 -1.68
CA ARG A 176 -8.56 -2.76 -1.69
C ARG A 176 -9.01 -1.85 -0.55
N GLY A 177 -9.90 -0.89 -0.84
CA GLY A 177 -10.12 0.22 0.08
C GLY A 177 -11.24 1.19 -0.30
N GLU A 178 -11.11 2.43 0.17
CA GLU A 178 -11.98 3.57 -0.13
C GLU A 178 -11.12 4.85 -0.14
N TYR A 179 -11.20 5.66 -1.20
CA TYR A 179 -10.62 7.00 -1.22
C TYR A 179 -11.52 7.96 -0.44
N LEU A 180 -11.01 8.54 0.65
CA LEU A 180 -11.77 9.36 1.60
C LEU A 180 -11.81 10.84 1.21
N GLY A 181 -10.95 11.24 0.27
CA GLY A 181 -10.84 12.61 -0.23
C GLY A 181 -9.42 13.16 -0.12
N ASP A 182 -9.19 14.22 -0.90
CA ASP A 182 -7.89 14.88 -1.04
C ASP A 182 -7.36 15.42 0.29
N PHE A 183 -6.05 15.58 0.40
CA PHE A 183 -5.46 16.28 1.53
C PHE A 183 -5.99 17.72 1.56
N ARG A 184 -6.78 18.04 2.59
CA ARG A 184 -7.25 19.40 2.85
C ARG A 184 -6.04 20.31 3.01
N GLN A 185 -5.69 21.03 1.95
CA GLN A 185 -4.64 22.05 1.98
C GLN A 185 -4.95 23.02 3.11
N LYS A 186 -4.16 22.96 4.19
CA LYS A 186 -4.15 24.00 5.21
C LYS A 186 -3.62 25.24 4.52
N VAL A 187 -4.53 26.09 4.05
CA VAL A 187 -4.20 27.43 3.55
C VAL A 187 -3.38 28.10 4.65
N VAL A 188 -2.08 28.27 4.39
CA VAL A 188 -1.19 28.94 5.32
C VAL A 188 -1.61 30.39 5.33
N ILE A 189 -2.38 30.77 6.36
CA ILE A 189 -2.63 32.17 6.68
C ILE A 189 -1.28 32.72 7.12
N ALA A 190 -0.52 33.22 6.15
CA ALA A 190 0.72 33.92 6.36
C ALA A 190 0.38 35.26 7.02
N THR A 191 0.23 35.23 8.34
CA THR A 191 0.13 36.43 9.18
C THR A 191 1.40 37.24 8.97
N TYR A 192 1.32 38.21 8.06
CA TYR A 192 2.42 39.11 7.78
C TYR A 192 2.60 40.01 9.00
N GLU A 193 3.51 39.64 9.89
CA GLU A 193 3.88 40.45 11.05
C GLU A 193 4.53 41.75 10.55
N ALA A 194 3.68 42.74 10.25
CA ALA A 194 4.06 44.10 9.93
C ALA A 194 4.61 44.78 11.21
N ARG A 195 5.80 44.36 11.64
CA ARG A 195 6.57 44.99 12.71
C ARG A 195 7.04 46.36 12.25
N ALA A 196 6.15 47.34 12.37
CA ALA A 196 6.54 48.74 12.34
C ALA A 196 7.55 48.97 13.48
N ILE A 197 8.76 49.39 13.13
CA ILE A 197 9.81 49.80 14.09
C ILE A 197 9.97 51.32 13.99
N PRO A 198 9.13 52.12 14.68
CA PRO A 198 9.20 53.57 14.65
C PRO A 198 10.30 54.09 15.59
N LYS A 199 11.55 54.12 15.11
CA LYS A 199 12.69 54.90 15.65
C LYS A 199 13.65 55.20 14.48
N ASP A 200 13.59 56.37 13.87
CA ASP A 200 14.04 57.70 14.36
C ASP A 200 15.55 57.90 14.23
N HIS A 201 15.96 58.74 13.26
CA HIS A 201 16.84 59.90 13.48
C HIS A 201 16.86 60.84 12.26
N LYS A 202 17.46 62.03 12.42
CA LYS A 202 17.24 63.24 11.60
C LYS A 202 18.41 63.59 10.67
N GLY A 203 18.14 64.36 9.61
CA GLY A 203 19.16 65.01 8.77
C GLY A 203 18.62 66.25 8.00
N THR A 204 19.10 67.45 8.34
CA THR A 204 18.81 68.76 7.71
C THR A 204 19.86 69.10 6.61
N ILE A 205 19.81 70.16 5.79
CA ILE A 205 19.19 71.52 5.72
C ILE A 205 19.07 71.90 4.19
N PRO A 206 18.79 73.15 3.70
CA PRO A 206 18.14 74.37 4.24
C PRO A 206 17.14 75.11 3.28
N ASP A 207 16.48 76.15 3.82
CA ASP A 207 15.99 77.45 3.26
C ASP A 207 15.36 77.59 1.84
N GLY A 208 14.34 78.45 1.74
CA GLY A 208 13.59 78.76 0.50
C GLY A 208 12.39 79.69 0.72
N LYS A 209 12.67 80.99 0.91
CA LYS A 209 11.72 82.11 1.12
C LYS A 209 10.65 82.20 -0.01
N THR A 210 9.50 82.89 0.11
CA THR A 210 9.22 84.19 0.76
C THR A 210 7.69 84.45 0.85
N SER A 211 7.24 85.38 1.71
CA SER A 211 6.10 86.33 1.53
C SER A 211 4.67 85.85 1.20
N ASP A 212 3.59 86.47 1.68
CA ASP A 212 3.39 87.36 2.85
C ASP A 212 1.88 87.51 3.16
N ILE A 213 1.58 88.24 4.24
CA ILE A 213 0.26 88.74 4.68
C ILE A 213 -0.76 89.13 3.59
N PHE A 214 -2.03 88.75 3.79
CA PHE A 214 -3.06 89.66 4.35
C PHE A 214 -4.28 88.89 4.88
#